data_AF-A0A9W8YF89-F1
#
_entry.id   AF-A0A9W8YF89-F1
#
_cell.length_a   1.000
_cell.length_b   1.000
_cell.length_c   1.000
_cell.angle_alpha   90.00
_cell.angle_beta   90.00
_cell.angle_gamma   90.00
#
_symmetry.space_group_name_H-M   'P 1'
#
loop_
_entity.id
_entity.type
_entity.pdbx_description
1 polymer ?
#
loop_
_entity_poly.entity_id
_entity_poly.type
_entity_poly.pdbx_seq_one_letter_code
_entity_poly.pdbx_strand_id
1 'polypeptide(L)'
;MLGRLRYTVKDAIDHYLSLAETVFTSTSSDTDAAFDHRVLEKHIQKVIVEAPDHPDAHTDFVDPDLIDWSSPGSPRGCRTFVVASPTRGSGDNAALLRSYGTPLDSPSPGRIWEIGRATSAAPTFFSPIVIDMIKYGDGGLMANNPTRLAIQEANELWPGRSIGCLLSLGTGEDAPNQLIEQEHLPKEGWTDWIFTSLAPKPRFKLEVAKWCVHNTTRCNKVHYDVLANLDRDRLRSAYFRLNTPDIGKIGLEEWQRMPDMINLTNDYMAPRHMKEEKSTIAKQIIRLMTISQPRGSEPRNETQSELHTYANLLAPPPPIATIEYTQTQGGDEPTVDSSAGTYPPDTDTAAH
;
A
#
# COMPACT_ATOMS: atom_id res chain seq x y z
N MET A 1 6.42 8.44 -8.76
CA MET A 1 7.89 8.47 -8.60
C MET A 1 8.58 7.28 -9.25
N LEU A 2 8.41 6.04 -8.77
CA LEU A 2 9.15 4.87 -9.28
C LEU A 2 8.80 4.45 -10.71
N GLY A 3 7.51 4.51 -11.09
CA GLY A 3 7.04 4.16 -12.43
C GLY A 3 7.30 5.28 -13.44
N ARG A 4 6.27 6.09 -13.72
CA ARG A 4 6.30 7.13 -14.77
C ARG A 4 7.47 8.14 -14.70
N LEU A 5 8.03 8.41 -13.51
CA LEU A 5 9.14 9.35 -13.31
C LEU A 5 10.50 8.67 -13.11
N ARG A 6 10.54 7.33 -13.03
CA ARG A 6 11.77 6.52 -13.02
C ARG A 6 12.81 6.88 -11.95
N TYR A 7 12.35 7.39 -10.81
CA TYR A 7 13.24 7.61 -9.67
C TYR A 7 13.81 6.30 -9.13
N THR A 8 15.02 6.36 -8.57
CA THR A 8 15.50 5.27 -7.72
C THR A 8 14.66 5.19 -6.44
N VAL A 9 14.70 4.03 -5.77
CA VAL A 9 14.02 3.88 -4.47
C VAL A 9 14.53 4.89 -3.45
N LYS A 10 15.84 5.17 -3.45
CA LYS A 10 16.45 6.14 -2.54
C LYS A 10 15.90 7.55 -2.79
N ASP A 11 15.91 8.00 -4.05
CA ASP A 11 15.44 9.35 -4.38
C ASP A 11 13.95 9.50 -4.09
N ALA A 12 13.15 8.46 -4.34
CA ALA A 12 11.73 8.46 -4.00
C ALA A 12 11.49 8.62 -2.48
N ILE A 13 12.33 7.98 -1.64
CA ILE A 13 12.28 8.15 -0.18
C ILE A 13 12.68 9.58 0.20
N ASP A 14 13.76 10.11 -0.36
CA ASP A 14 14.26 11.45 -0.06
C ASP A 14 13.22 12.53 -0.44
N HIS A 15 12.58 12.40 -1.60
CA HIS A 15 11.47 13.26 -2.00
C HIS A 15 10.26 13.12 -1.08
N TYR A 16 9.89 11.91 -0.67
CA TYR A 16 8.78 11.71 0.25
C TYR A 16 9.04 12.38 1.61
N LEU A 17 10.26 12.25 2.16
CA LEU A 17 10.63 12.89 3.42
C LEU A 17 10.49 14.42 3.34
N SER A 18 10.95 15.03 2.24
CA SER A 18 10.79 16.47 2.01
C SER A 18 9.32 16.88 1.81
N LEU A 19 8.53 16.04 1.12
CA LEU A 19 7.10 16.27 0.89
C LEU A 19 6.32 16.28 2.20
N ALA A 20 6.51 15.25 3.04
CA ALA A 20 5.74 15.04 4.25
C ALA A 20 5.80 16.25 5.19
N GLU A 21 7.01 16.77 5.45
CA GLU A 21 7.20 17.98 6.26
C GLU A 21 6.51 19.20 5.64
N THR A 22 6.71 19.44 4.34
CA THR A 22 6.21 20.65 3.66
C THR A 22 4.68 20.67 3.57
N VAL A 23 4.07 19.53 3.25
CA VAL A 23 2.64 19.42 2.97
C VAL A 23 1.83 19.42 4.27
N PHE A 24 2.24 18.63 5.27
CA PHE A 24 1.49 18.48 6.52
C PHE A 24 1.71 19.58 7.55
N THR A 25 2.52 20.59 7.22
CA THR A 25 2.62 21.85 7.99
C THR A 25 1.79 22.99 7.39
N SER A 26 1.27 22.81 6.16
CA SER A 26 0.59 23.87 5.40
C SER A 26 -0.93 23.76 5.54
N THR A 27 -1.51 24.59 6.42
CA THR A 27 -2.97 24.59 6.64
C THR A 27 -3.75 25.20 5.47
N SER A 28 -4.93 24.63 5.18
CA SER A 28 -5.80 25.12 4.12
C SER A 28 -6.62 26.34 4.56
N SER A 29 -6.93 27.21 3.59
CA SER A 29 -7.99 28.22 3.74
C SER A 29 -9.40 27.68 3.43
N ASP A 30 -9.48 26.49 2.82
CA ASP A 30 -10.74 25.78 2.56
C ASP A 30 -11.30 25.22 3.88
N THR A 31 -12.57 25.48 4.17
CA THR A 31 -13.19 24.99 5.40
C THR A 31 -13.38 23.49 5.43
N ASP A 32 -13.33 22.83 4.28
CA ASP A 32 -13.57 21.40 4.11
C ASP A 32 -12.27 20.57 3.94
N ALA A 33 -11.09 21.20 4.07
CA ALA A 33 -9.80 20.55 3.98
C ALA A 33 -8.84 21.02 5.09
N ALA A 34 -8.06 20.08 5.64
CA ALA A 34 -7.06 20.38 6.66
C ALA A 34 -5.79 21.03 6.06
N PHE A 35 -5.36 20.56 4.89
CA PHE A 35 -4.08 20.94 4.28
C PHE A 35 -4.26 21.62 2.92
N ASP A 36 -3.36 22.56 2.61
CA ASP A 36 -3.42 23.32 1.36
C ASP A 36 -2.97 22.45 0.18
N HIS A 37 -3.94 22.02 -0.64
CA HIS A 37 -3.69 21.22 -1.83
C HIS A 37 -2.72 21.88 -2.82
N ARG A 38 -2.62 23.22 -2.83
CA ARG A 38 -1.72 23.95 -3.73
C ARG A 38 -0.25 23.75 -3.35
N VAL A 39 0.03 23.49 -2.07
CA VAL A 39 1.37 23.15 -1.61
C VAL A 39 1.74 21.75 -2.07
N LEU A 40 0.81 20.80 -1.94
CA LEU A 40 0.98 19.45 -2.50
C LEU A 40 1.22 19.49 -4.02
N GLU A 41 0.40 20.24 -4.76
CA GLU A 41 0.53 20.38 -6.21
C GLU A 41 1.90 20.94 -6.62
N LYS A 42 2.36 22.03 -5.99
CA LYS A 42 3.69 22.60 -6.23
C LYS A 42 4.80 21.61 -5.93
N HIS A 43 4.67 20.83 -4.85
CA HIS A 43 5.67 19.83 -4.51
C HIS A 43 5.69 18.68 -5.54
N ILE A 44 4.53 18.19 -5.98
CA ILE A 44 4.47 17.17 -7.04
C ILE A 44 5.10 17.71 -8.35
N GLN A 45 4.80 18.95 -8.72
CA GLN A 45 5.42 19.61 -9.88
C GLN A 45 6.94 19.72 -9.76
N LYS A 46 7.45 20.05 -8.57
CA LYS A 46 8.90 20.05 -8.28
C LYS A 46 9.51 18.66 -8.49
N VAL A 47 8.90 17.61 -7.92
CA VAL A 47 9.33 16.20 -8.11
C VAL A 47 9.28 15.78 -9.57
N ILE A 48 8.37 16.33 -10.38
CA ILE A 48 8.36 16.04 -11.83
C ILE A 48 9.59 16.65 -12.50
N VAL A 49 9.86 17.94 -12.28
CA VAL A 49 10.98 18.65 -12.93
C VAL A 49 12.35 18.11 -12.50
N GLU A 50 12.46 17.64 -11.26
CA GLU A 50 13.69 17.06 -10.70
C GLU A 50 13.90 15.59 -11.09
N ALA A 51 12.97 14.97 -11.83
CA ALA A 51 13.10 13.58 -12.23
C ALA A 51 14.31 13.37 -13.17
N PRO A 52 14.88 12.15 -13.26
CA PRO A 52 16.10 11.90 -14.03
C PRO A 52 16.05 12.33 -15.50
N ASP A 53 14.88 12.26 -16.12
CA ASP A 53 14.67 12.67 -17.53
C ASP A 53 14.34 14.18 -17.67
N HIS A 54 14.33 14.94 -16.58
CA HIS A 54 13.99 16.37 -16.47
C HIS A 54 12.76 16.82 -17.29
N PRO A 55 11.60 16.17 -17.11
CA PRO A 55 10.38 16.54 -17.81
C PRO A 55 9.83 17.90 -17.37
N ASP A 56 8.99 18.51 -18.21
CA ASP A 56 8.25 19.71 -17.84
C ASP A 56 7.23 19.42 -16.70
N ALA A 57 6.99 20.38 -15.82
CA ALA A 57 6.04 20.24 -14.70
C ALA A 57 4.61 19.87 -15.14
N HIS A 58 4.26 20.20 -16.39
CA HIS A 58 2.98 19.92 -17.02
C HIS A 58 3.03 18.76 -18.01
N THR A 59 4.05 17.91 -17.93
CA THR A 59 4.14 16.68 -18.73
C THR A 59 2.91 15.79 -18.53
N ASP A 60 2.40 15.28 -19.65
CA ASP A 60 1.27 14.37 -19.68
C ASP A 60 1.57 13.07 -18.93
N PHE A 61 0.56 12.53 -18.25
CA PHE A 61 0.68 11.29 -17.53
C PHE A 61 0.92 10.10 -18.46
N VAL A 62 0.35 10.15 -19.66
CA VAL A 62 0.56 9.18 -20.72
C VAL A 62 2.06 9.00 -20.97
N ASP A 63 2.49 7.75 -20.99
CA ASP A 63 3.82 7.38 -21.45
C ASP A 63 3.76 7.20 -22.97
N PRO A 64 4.44 8.05 -23.76
CA PRO A 64 4.39 7.98 -25.22
C PRO A 64 4.87 6.64 -25.76
N ASP A 65 5.73 5.92 -25.01
CA ASP A 65 6.24 4.60 -25.39
C ASP A 65 5.22 3.47 -25.16
N LEU A 66 4.08 3.76 -24.49
CA LEU A 66 3.10 2.76 -24.03
C LEU A 66 1.66 3.09 -24.46
N ILE A 67 1.47 4.01 -25.41
CA ILE A 67 0.16 4.34 -25.97
C ILE A 67 -0.42 3.13 -26.71
N ASP A 68 0.39 2.52 -27.59
CA ASP A 68 0.04 1.27 -28.22
C ASP A 68 0.20 0.12 -27.23
N TRP A 69 -0.92 -0.46 -26.79
CA TRP A 69 -0.94 -1.55 -25.82
C TRP A 69 -0.17 -2.77 -26.30
N SER A 70 -0.12 -3.00 -27.62
CA SER A 70 0.50 -4.16 -28.25
C SER A 70 2.02 -4.03 -28.39
N SER A 71 2.54 -2.81 -28.19
CA SER A 71 3.97 -2.57 -28.19
C SER A 71 4.63 -3.37 -27.05
N PRO A 72 5.76 -4.07 -27.33
CA PRO A 72 6.46 -4.88 -26.34
C PRO A 72 6.99 -4.06 -25.15
N GLY A 73 6.87 -2.73 -25.23
CA GLY A 73 7.31 -1.76 -24.27
C GLY A 73 8.74 -1.30 -24.55
N SER A 74 9.04 -0.10 -24.11
CA SER A 74 10.41 0.37 -23.94
C SER A 74 11.07 -0.41 -22.78
N PRO A 75 12.37 -0.79 -22.86
CA PRO A 75 13.10 -1.33 -21.71
C PRO A 75 13.08 -0.41 -20.48
N ARG A 76 12.73 0.87 -20.68
CA ARG A 76 12.60 1.90 -19.65
C ARG A 76 11.15 2.21 -19.26
N GLY A 77 10.16 1.69 -19.98
CA GLY A 77 8.74 1.99 -19.77
C GLY A 77 8.11 1.08 -18.71
N CYS A 78 7.57 1.66 -17.65
CA CYS A 78 6.79 0.94 -16.63
C CYS A 78 5.33 1.35 -16.74
N ARG A 79 4.47 0.42 -17.21
CA ARG A 79 3.01 0.61 -17.24
C ARG A 79 2.53 0.95 -15.82
N THR A 80 2.09 2.19 -15.63
CA THR A 80 1.67 2.72 -14.32
C THR A 80 0.20 3.07 -14.38
N PHE A 81 -0.56 2.64 -13.37
CA PHE A 81 -1.90 3.15 -13.13
C PHE A 81 -2.04 3.61 -11.68
N VAL A 82 -2.97 4.51 -11.42
CA VAL A 82 -3.40 4.89 -10.08
C VAL A 82 -4.92 4.74 -9.97
N VAL A 83 -5.42 4.66 -8.75
CA VAL A 83 -6.86 4.59 -8.49
C VAL A 83 -7.33 5.96 -8.03
N ALA A 84 -8.49 6.41 -8.51
CA ALA A 84 -9.16 7.60 -8.01
C ALA A 84 -10.66 7.34 -7.82
N SER A 85 -11.30 8.12 -6.95
CA SER A 85 -12.74 8.07 -6.71
C SER A 85 -13.46 9.18 -7.48
N PRO A 86 -14.16 8.87 -8.59
CA PRO A 86 -14.98 9.87 -9.28
C PRO A 86 -16.21 10.20 -8.43
N THR A 87 -16.57 11.49 -8.36
CA THR A 87 -17.68 11.98 -7.50
C THR A 87 -19.02 12.14 -8.21
N ARG A 88 -19.06 12.05 -9.56
CA ARG A 88 -20.29 12.09 -10.37
C ARG A 88 -20.16 11.22 -11.62
N GLY A 89 -21.21 10.49 -11.96
CA GLY A 89 -21.43 9.94 -13.31
C GLY A 89 -21.06 8.48 -13.57
N SER A 90 -20.25 7.85 -12.72
CA SER A 90 -19.90 6.43 -12.82
C SER A 90 -20.17 5.79 -11.46
N GLY A 91 -21.36 5.20 -11.28
CA GLY A 91 -21.80 4.67 -9.98
C GLY A 91 -20.72 3.81 -9.33
N ASP A 92 -20.46 4.01 -8.03
CA ASP A 92 -19.61 3.26 -7.08
C ASP A 92 -18.35 2.53 -7.61
N ASN A 93 -17.83 2.88 -8.78
CA ASN A 93 -16.73 2.20 -9.45
C ASN A 93 -15.47 3.04 -9.38
N ALA A 94 -14.37 2.38 -9.04
CA ALA A 94 -13.03 2.96 -9.04
C ALA A 94 -12.67 3.44 -10.45
N ALA A 95 -12.10 4.65 -10.57
CA ALA A 95 -11.46 5.09 -11.80
C ALA A 95 -10.00 4.62 -11.82
N LEU A 96 -9.62 3.86 -12.85
CA LEU A 96 -8.24 3.49 -13.10
C LEU A 96 -7.64 4.51 -14.06
N LEU A 97 -6.78 5.38 -13.54
CA LEU A 97 -6.07 6.38 -14.33
C LEU A 97 -4.75 5.77 -14.81
N ARG A 98 -4.62 5.51 -16.12
CA ARG A 98 -3.53 4.72 -16.73
C ARG A 98 -2.57 5.59 -17.54
N SER A 99 -1.27 5.31 -17.43
CA SER A 99 -0.23 5.91 -18.28
C SER A 99 -0.08 5.22 -19.64
N TYR A 100 -0.88 4.20 -19.91
CA TYR A 100 -0.74 3.29 -21.05
C TYR A 100 -2.12 2.93 -21.60
N GLY A 101 -2.17 2.47 -22.85
CA GLY A 101 -3.39 1.97 -23.48
C GLY A 101 -3.63 0.48 -23.13
N THR A 102 -4.89 0.07 -23.18
CA THR A 102 -5.30 -1.34 -23.13
C THR A 102 -5.98 -1.72 -24.45
N PRO A 103 -6.34 -3.00 -24.67
CA PRO A 103 -7.17 -3.38 -25.82
C PRO A 103 -8.54 -2.67 -25.87
N LEU A 104 -9.07 -2.23 -24.71
CA LEU A 104 -10.40 -1.63 -24.58
C LEU A 104 -10.37 -0.12 -24.42
N ASP A 105 -9.35 0.40 -23.73
CA ASP A 105 -9.29 1.80 -23.32
C ASP A 105 -8.01 2.50 -23.83
N SER A 106 -8.16 3.78 -24.18
CA SER A 106 -7.00 4.66 -24.37
C SER A 106 -6.36 5.03 -23.01
N PRO A 107 -5.08 5.47 -23.00
CA PRO A 107 -4.48 6.07 -21.81
C PRO A 107 -5.34 7.20 -21.24
N SER A 108 -5.28 7.39 -19.92
CA SER A 108 -6.07 8.44 -19.27
C SER A 108 -5.52 9.83 -19.59
N PRO A 109 -6.39 10.79 -19.93
CA PRO A 109 -5.97 12.18 -20.14
C PRO A 109 -5.56 12.81 -18.80
N GLY A 110 -4.69 13.81 -18.88
CA GLY A 110 -4.25 14.60 -17.73
C GLY A 110 -2.74 14.59 -17.52
N ARG A 111 -2.28 15.53 -16.71
CA ARG A 111 -0.86 15.73 -16.38
C ARG A 111 -0.46 14.88 -15.20
N ILE A 112 0.82 14.50 -15.13
CA ILE A 112 1.34 13.67 -14.01
C ILE A 112 0.95 14.25 -12.64
N TRP A 113 1.04 15.58 -12.49
CA TRP A 113 0.70 16.23 -11.22
C TRP A 113 -0.79 16.18 -10.90
N GLU A 114 -1.66 16.28 -11.90
CA GLU A 114 -3.13 16.20 -11.72
C GLU A 114 -3.51 14.80 -11.27
N ILE A 115 -2.95 13.78 -11.92
CA ILE A 115 -3.19 12.36 -11.59
C ILE A 115 -2.66 12.01 -10.20
N GLY A 116 -1.45 12.47 -9.84
CA GLY A 116 -0.89 12.31 -8.50
C GLY A 116 -1.74 13.00 -7.42
N ARG A 117 -2.28 14.18 -7.73
CA ARG A 117 -3.17 14.94 -6.86
C ARG A 117 -4.52 14.22 -6.70
N ALA A 118 -5.09 13.67 -7.78
CA ALA A 118 -6.35 12.94 -7.73
C ALA A 118 -6.30 11.73 -6.79
N THR A 119 -5.30 10.86 -6.96
CA THR A 119 -5.18 9.64 -6.14
C THR A 119 -4.89 9.91 -4.66
N SER A 120 -4.33 11.08 -4.32
CA SER A 120 -3.91 11.46 -2.96
C SER A 120 -4.90 12.40 -2.26
N ALA A 121 -6.06 12.68 -2.87
CA ALA A 121 -7.02 13.65 -2.38
C ALA A 121 -7.90 13.09 -1.25
N ALA A 122 -7.25 12.65 -0.15
CA ALA A 122 -7.89 12.03 1.00
C ALA A 122 -9.00 12.93 1.56
N PRO A 123 -10.20 12.37 1.82
CA PRO A 123 -11.31 13.13 2.39
C PRO A 123 -10.86 13.91 3.63
N THR A 124 -11.27 15.16 3.73
CA THR A 124 -10.94 16.10 4.83
C THR A 124 -9.48 16.55 4.90
N PHE A 125 -8.53 15.86 4.26
CA PHE A 125 -7.14 16.29 4.18
C PHE A 125 -6.96 17.29 3.04
N PHE A 126 -7.44 16.92 1.85
CA PHE A 126 -7.37 17.75 0.65
C PHE A 126 -8.74 17.82 -0.03
N SER A 127 -9.09 18.99 -0.57
CA SER A 127 -10.27 19.15 -1.43
C SER A 127 -10.14 18.21 -2.65
N PRO A 128 -11.20 17.80 -3.37
CA PRO A 128 -11.07 17.00 -4.61
C PRO A 128 -10.60 17.84 -5.83
N ILE A 129 -10.11 17.21 -6.91
CA ILE A 129 -9.61 17.87 -8.15
C ILE A 129 -10.56 17.64 -9.31
N VAL A 130 -10.61 18.56 -10.26
CA VAL A 130 -11.34 18.36 -11.52
C VAL A 130 -10.33 18.13 -12.64
N ILE A 131 -10.45 16.98 -13.32
CA ILE A 131 -9.66 16.63 -14.51
C ILE A 131 -10.66 16.26 -15.60
N ASP A 132 -10.59 16.95 -16.73
CA ASP A 132 -11.51 16.77 -17.87
C ASP A 132 -12.99 16.71 -17.44
N MET A 133 -13.42 17.72 -16.69
CA MET A 133 -14.80 17.86 -16.15
C MET A 133 -15.23 16.80 -15.11
N ILE A 134 -14.40 15.82 -14.80
CA ILE A 134 -14.67 14.82 -13.77
C ILE A 134 -13.98 15.22 -12.47
N LYS A 135 -14.75 15.25 -11.38
CA LYS A 135 -14.22 15.56 -10.05
C LYS A 135 -13.78 14.27 -9.35
N TYR A 136 -12.49 14.18 -9.04
CA TYR A 136 -11.81 13.03 -8.44
C TYR A 136 -11.38 13.30 -7.00
N GLY A 137 -11.63 12.31 -6.12
CA GLY A 137 -11.04 12.18 -4.79
C GLY A 137 -10.11 10.99 -4.69
N ASP A 138 -9.60 10.75 -3.47
CA ASP A 138 -8.64 9.70 -3.14
C ASP A 138 -9.02 8.29 -3.66
N GLY A 139 -8.03 7.55 -4.14
CA GLY A 139 -8.21 6.18 -4.59
C GLY A 139 -8.50 5.18 -3.48
N GLY A 140 -8.03 5.48 -2.26
CA GLY A 140 -8.22 4.67 -1.05
C GLY A 140 -9.69 4.42 -0.74
N LEU A 141 -10.56 5.41 -1.03
CA LEU A 141 -12.01 5.28 -0.92
C LEU A 141 -12.59 4.09 -1.69
N MET A 142 -11.95 3.70 -2.78
CA MET A 142 -12.43 2.66 -3.69
C MET A 142 -11.59 1.40 -3.58
N ALA A 143 -10.27 1.52 -3.74
CA ALA A 143 -9.34 0.38 -3.73
C ALA A 143 -7.98 0.76 -3.12
N ASN A 144 -7.94 0.90 -1.79
CA ASN A 144 -6.70 1.16 -1.05
C ASN A 144 -5.66 0.02 -1.17
N ASN A 145 -6.11 -1.20 -1.47
CA ASN A 145 -5.25 -2.29 -1.94
C ASN A 145 -5.60 -2.61 -3.41
N PRO A 146 -4.84 -2.10 -4.39
CA PRO A 146 -5.15 -2.29 -5.81
C PRO A 146 -4.72 -3.65 -6.36
N THR A 147 -4.34 -4.62 -5.52
CA THR A 147 -3.80 -5.92 -5.98
C THR A 147 -4.75 -6.65 -6.95
N ARG A 148 -6.06 -6.64 -6.68
CA ARG A 148 -7.05 -7.24 -7.59
C ARG A 148 -7.16 -6.51 -8.93
N LEU A 149 -7.15 -5.18 -8.88
CA LEU A 149 -7.12 -4.35 -10.08
C LEU A 149 -5.86 -4.63 -10.89
N ALA A 150 -4.70 -4.77 -10.24
CA ALA A 150 -3.44 -5.09 -10.92
C ALA A 150 -3.48 -6.48 -11.59
N ILE A 151 -4.10 -7.49 -10.95
CA ILE A 151 -4.31 -8.81 -11.57
C ILE A 151 -5.22 -8.70 -12.81
N GLN A 152 -6.30 -7.93 -12.70
CA GLN A 152 -7.22 -7.69 -13.82
C GLN A 152 -6.51 -6.99 -15.00
N GLU A 153 -5.77 -5.91 -14.72
CA GLU A 153 -4.98 -5.18 -15.70
C GLU A 153 -3.96 -6.08 -16.41
N ALA A 154 -3.25 -6.92 -15.65
CA ALA A 154 -2.29 -7.86 -16.22
C ALA A 154 -2.95 -8.88 -17.14
N ASN A 155 -4.12 -9.40 -16.76
CA ASN A 155 -4.89 -10.36 -17.57
C ASN A 155 -5.48 -9.71 -18.83
N GLU A 156 -5.85 -8.43 -18.77
CA GLU A 156 -6.35 -7.67 -19.91
C GLU A 156 -5.22 -7.37 -20.92
N LEU A 157 -4.06 -6.92 -20.43
CA LEU A 157 -2.90 -6.60 -21.26
C LEU A 157 -2.23 -7.85 -21.86
N TRP A 158 -2.16 -8.94 -21.09
CA TRP A 158 -1.50 -10.17 -21.50
C TRP A 158 -2.38 -11.40 -21.28
N PRO A 159 -3.44 -11.57 -22.09
CA PRO A 159 -4.36 -12.70 -21.95
C PRO A 159 -3.64 -14.04 -21.99
N GLY A 160 -3.90 -14.89 -21.00
CA GLY A 160 -3.33 -16.24 -20.89
C GLY A 160 -1.88 -16.29 -20.39
N ARG A 161 -1.20 -15.15 -20.22
CA ARG A 161 0.16 -15.09 -19.67
C ARG A 161 0.11 -15.09 -18.14
N SER A 162 0.74 -16.07 -17.51
CA SER A 162 0.82 -16.10 -16.04
C SER A 162 1.68 -14.97 -15.49
N ILE A 163 1.25 -14.38 -14.37
CA ILE A 163 2.03 -13.39 -13.63
C ILE A 163 3.21 -14.10 -12.98
N GLY A 164 4.42 -13.71 -13.36
CA GLY A 164 5.65 -14.33 -12.84
C GLY A 164 6.00 -13.91 -11.42
N CYS A 165 5.61 -12.71 -11.00
CA CYS A 165 5.80 -12.18 -9.65
C CYS A 165 4.79 -11.05 -9.41
N LEU A 166 4.05 -11.12 -8.30
CA LEU A 166 3.10 -10.12 -7.83
C LEU A 166 3.50 -9.75 -6.41
N LEU A 167 4.17 -8.60 -6.27
CA LEU A 167 4.55 -8.04 -4.98
C LEU A 167 3.55 -6.96 -4.58
N SER A 168 2.84 -7.20 -3.49
CA SER A 168 1.95 -6.23 -2.87
C SER A 168 2.64 -5.63 -1.64
N LEU A 169 2.80 -4.31 -1.62
CA LEU A 169 3.41 -3.59 -0.50
C LEU A 169 2.31 -2.84 0.27
N GLY A 170 2.29 -2.99 1.59
CA GLY A 170 1.38 -2.27 2.47
C GLY A 170 2.10 -1.22 3.30
N THR A 171 1.34 -0.21 3.72
CA THR A 171 1.80 0.89 4.59
C THR A 171 1.46 0.63 6.06
N GLY A 172 1.34 -0.64 6.42
CA GLY A 172 1.05 -1.14 7.76
C GLY A 172 -0.37 -1.63 7.98
N GLU A 173 -0.49 -2.42 9.05
CA GLU A 173 -1.74 -2.97 9.58
C GLU A 173 -1.72 -2.85 11.10
N ASP A 174 -2.89 -2.66 11.70
CA ASP A 174 -3.07 -2.86 13.14
C ASP A 174 -3.16 -4.36 13.42
N ALA A 175 -2.37 -4.85 14.37
CA ALA A 175 -2.43 -6.24 14.79
C ALA A 175 -3.86 -6.62 15.25
N PRO A 176 -4.44 -7.72 14.75
CA PRO A 176 -5.84 -8.10 14.96
C PRO A 176 -6.12 -8.74 16.33
N ASN A 177 -5.46 -8.30 17.40
CA ASN A 177 -5.73 -8.83 18.74
C ASN A 177 -6.92 -8.14 19.45
N GLN A 178 -7.71 -7.32 18.73
CA GLN A 178 -8.93 -6.70 19.24
C GLN A 178 -10.08 -6.64 18.21
N LEU A 179 -10.14 -7.58 17.27
CA LEU A 179 -11.25 -7.66 16.31
C LEU A 179 -11.96 -9.03 16.38
N ILE A 180 -12.15 -9.53 17.59
CA ILE A 180 -13.21 -10.49 17.87
C ILE A 180 -14.22 -9.76 18.76
N GLU A 181 -15.45 -9.74 18.25
CA GLU A 181 -16.70 -9.26 18.84
C GLU A 181 -17.11 -7.78 18.72
N GLN A 182 -18.04 -7.62 17.76
CA GLN A 182 -19.29 -6.86 17.86
C GLN A 182 -19.30 -5.38 17.47
N GLU A 183 -20.46 -5.00 16.94
CA GLU A 183 -20.89 -3.73 16.32
C GLU A 183 -20.82 -2.49 17.23
N HIS A 184 -19.92 -2.44 18.20
CA HIS A 184 -19.72 -1.28 19.05
C HIS A 184 -18.27 -0.82 18.92
N LEU A 185 -18.11 0.30 18.20
CA LEU A 185 -16.87 1.08 18.09
C LEU A 185 -16.14 1.12 19.46
N PRO A 186 -14.91 0.58 19.60
CA PRO A 186 -14.18 0.66 20.85
C PRO A 186 -13.75 2.11 21.07
N LYS A 187 -14.15 2.67 22.22
CA LYS A 187 -14.13 4.11 22.48
C LYS A 187 -12.79 4.69 22.95
N GLU A 188 -11.79 3.89 23.30
CA GLU A 188 -10.72 4.39 24.19
C GLU A 188 -9.27 4.08 23.77
N GLY A 189 -9.01 3.72 22.50
CA GLY A 189 -7.62 3.48 22.06
C GLY A 189 -7.31 3.85 20.61
N TRP A 190 -8.20 3.47 19.69
CA TRP A 190 -8.09 3.86 18.27
C TRP A 190 -8.51 5.32 18.07
N THR A 191 -9.70 5.67 18.58
CA THR A 191 -10.34 6.98 18.39
C THR A 191 -9.44 8.12 18.83
N ASP A 192 -8.78 7.99 19.98
CA ASP A 192 -7.84 8.99 20.47
C ASP A 192 -6.64 9.20 19.52
N TRP A 193 -6.13 8.17 18.82
CA TRP A 193 -5.06 8.39 17.84
C TRP A 193 -5.51 9.29 16.69
N ILE A 194 -6.67 9.00 16.08
CA ILE A 194 -7.15 9.77 14.91
C ILE A 194 -7.50 11.21 15.33
N PHE A 195 -7.87 11.38 16.60
CA PHE A 195 -8.38 12.64 17.13
C PHE A 195 -7.31 13.54 17.75
N THR A 196 -6.07 13.10 17.94
CA THR A 196 -5.06 13.91 18.65
C THR A 196 -4.14 14.73 17.73
N SER A 197 -3.92 14.33 16.47
CA SER A 197 -3.00 15.04 15.55
C SER A 197 -3.65 15.92 14.48
N LEU A 198 -4.99 15.99 14.42
CA LEU A 198 -5.71 16.88 13.51
C LEU A 198 -6.57 17.85 14.32
N ALA A 199 -6.11 19.09 14.42
CA ALA A 199 -6.97 20.20 14.81
C ALA A 199 -7.79 20.69 13.59
N PRO A 200 -8.90 20.01 13.24
CA PRO A 200 -10.09 20.77 12.84
C PRO A 200 -11.39 20.24 13.47
N LYS A 201 -12.45 21.03 13.32
CA LYS A 201 -13.77 20.96 13.98
C LYS A 201 -14.32 19.54 14.18
N PRO A 202 -15.09 19.26 15.26
CA PRO A 202 -15.54 17.92 15.69
C PRO A 202 -16.27 17.07 14.64
N ARG A 203 -16.75 17.63 13.52
CA ARG A 203 -17.33 16.87 12.40
C ARG A 203 -16.29 16.13 11.54
N PHE A 204 -15.08 16.67 11.40
CA PHE A 204 -14.01 16.09 10.57
C PHE A 204 -13.46 14.80 11.16
N LYS A 205 -13.31 14.78 12.48
CA LYS A 205 -12.90 13.64 13.29
C LYS A 205 -13.65 12.36 12.89
N LEU A 206 -14.97 12.33 13.00
CA LEU A 206 -15.74 11.10 12.77
C LEU A 206 -15.61 10.54 11.35
N GLU A 207 -15.57 11.39 10.33
CA GLU A 207 -15.49 10.95 8.93
C GLU A 207 -14.10 10.42 8.55
N VAL A 208 -13.02 11.04 9.05
CA VAL A 208 -11.66 10.50 8.93
C VAL A 208 -11.57 9.14 9.63
N ALA A 209 -12.13 9.04 10.84
CA ALA A 209 -12.09 7.79 11.59
C ALA A 209 -12.79 6.65 10.84
N LYS A 210 -14.01 6.88 10.35
CA LYS A 210 -14.72 5.91 9.51
C LYS A 210 -13.92 5.56 8.25
N TRP A 211 -13.32 6.55 7.60
CA TRP A 211 -12.50 6.35 6.40
C TRP A 211 -11.29 5.45 6.67
N CYS A 212 -10.53 5.71 7.73
CA CYS A 212 -9.40 4.87 8.13
C CYS A 212 -9.85 3.42 8.42
N VAL A 213 -10.91 3.23 9.22
CA VAL A 213 -11.47 1.89 9.53
C VAL A 213 -11.82 1.15 8.24
N HIS A 214 -12.54 1.84 7.37
CA HIS A 214 -13.04 1.27 6.12
C HIS A 214 -11.90 0.87 5.18
N ASN A 215 -10.84 1.68 5.09
CA ASN A 215 -9.69 1.37 4.25
C ASN A 215 -8.86 0.20 4.77
N THR A 216 -8.59 0.15 6.07
CA THR A 216 -7.86 -0.96 6.69
C THR A 216 -8.61 -2.28 6.49
N THR A 217 -9.92 -2.31 6.76
CA THR A 217 -10.73 -3.53 6.56
C THR A 217 -10.78 -3.96 5.10
N ARG A 218 -10.79 -3.03 4.13
CA ARG A 218 -10.76 -3.35 2.70
C ARG A 218 -9.41 -3.88 2.22
N CYS A 219 -8.29 -3.37 2.74
CA CYS A 219 -6.95 -3.86 2.37
C CYS A 219 -6.79 -5.36 2.67
N ASN A 220 -7.24 -5.79 3.85
CA ASN A 220 -7.13 -7.17 4.31
C ASN A 220 -8.11 -8.08 3.56
N LYS A 221 -9.34 -7.62 3.31
CA LYS A 221 -10.30 -8.34 2.47
C LYS A 221 -9.72 -8.65 1.09
N VAL A 222 -9.08 -7.68 0.43
CA VAL A 222 -8.42 -7.90 -0.86
C VAL A 222 -7.28 -8.92 -0.76
N HIS A 223 -6.45 -8.83 0.28
CA HIS A 223 -5.36 -9.79 0.50
C HIS A 223 -5.89 -11.23 0.68
N TYR A 224 -6.87 -11.43 1.57
CA TYR A 224 -7.45 -12.75 1.80
C TYR A 224 -8.21 -13.29 0.59
N ASP A 225 -8.88 -12.43 -0.17
CA ASP A 225 -9.51 -12.82 -1.42
C ASP A 225 -8.47 -13.34 -2.43
N VAL A 226 -7.32 -12.66 -2.57
CA VAL A 226 -6.20 -13.15 -3.40
C VAL A 226 -5.70 -14.50 -2.90
N LEU A 227 -5.49 -14.67 -1.59
CA LEU A 227 -5.07 -15.95 -1.00
C LEU A 227 -6.07 -17.08 -1.28
N ALA A 228 -7.38 -16.80 -1.19
CA ALA A 228 -8.44 -17.77 -1.47
C ALA A 228 -8.50 -18.21 -2.95
N ASN A 229 -7.88 -17.44 -3.85
CA ASN A 229 -7.96 -17.67 -5.30
C ASN A 229 -6.59 -17.87 -5.98
N LEU A 230 -5.54 -18.20 -5.22
CA LEU A 230 -4.18 -18.36 -5.76
C LEU A 230 -4.09 -19.38 -6.91
N ASP A 231 -4.89 -20.45 -6.90
CA ASP A 231 -4.94 -21.41 -8.01
C ASP A 231 -5.56 -20.80 -9.26
N ARG A 232 -6.76 -20.23 -9.09
CA ARG A 232 -7.52 -19.62 -10.17
C ARG A 232 -6.70 -18.58 -10.90
N ASP A 233 -5.98 -17.76 -10.13
CA ASP A 233 -5.18 -16.65 -10.64
C ASP A 233 -3.73 -17.05 -10.97
N ARG A 234 -3.37 -18.33 -10.77
CA ARG A 234 -2.03 -18.90 -11.04
C ARG A 234 -0.90 -18.18 -10.27
N LEU A 235 -1.14 -17.88 -9.00
CA LEU A 235 -0.31 -17.06 -8.13
C LEU A 235 0.34 -17.80 -6.95
N ARG A 236 0.15 -19.12 -6.78
CA ARG A 236 0.64 -19.90 -5.61
C ARG A 236 2.10 -19.66 -5.22
N SER A 237 2.98 -19.45 -6.20
CA SER A 237 4.41 -19.19 -5.97
C SER A 237 4.85 -17.84 -6.55
N ALA A 238 3.90 -16.96 -6.82
CA ALA A 238 4.15 -15.66 -7.42
C ALA A 238 3.60 -14.50 -6.60
N TYR A 239 2.66 -14.73 -5.68
CA TYR A 239 2.12 -13.68 -4.82
C TYR A 239 2.88 -13.54 -3.51
N PHE A 240 3.30 -12.31 -3.23
CA PHE A 240 3.97 -11.91 -1.99
C PHE A 240 3.28 -10.66 -1.45
N ARG A 241 3.08 -10.59 -0.13
CA ARG A 241 2.55 -9.40 0.56
C ARG A 241 3.53 -9.04 1.67
N LEU A 242 4.15 -7.87 1.55
CA LEU A 242 4.96 -7.30 2.61
C LEU A 242 4.17 -6.16 3.23
N ASN A 243 3.90 -6.25 4.53
CA ASN A 243 3.15 -5.23 5.25
C ASN A 243 3.68 -5.08 6.67
N THR A 244 4.29 -3.92 6.95
CA THR A 244 4.98 -3.67 8.22
C THR A 244 3.96 -3.46 9.35
N PRO A 245 3.90 -4.34 10.37
CA PRO A 245 3.00 -4.13 11.50
C PRO A 245 3.23 -2.78 12.17
N ASP A 246 2.21 -2.24 12.82
CA ASP A 246 2.27 -1.06 13.69
C ASP A 246 2.58 0.29 13.01
N ILE A 247 3.05 0.33 11.76
CA ILE A 247 3.13 1.59 10.99
C ILE A 247 1.74 2.20 10.81
N GLY A 248 0.69 1.38 10.74
CA GLY A 248 -0.70 1.85 10.66
C GLY A 248 -1.11 2.75 11.82
N LYS A 249 -0.40 2.70 12.96
CA LYS A 249 -0.63 3.53 14.14
C LYS A 249 -0.02 4.92 14.05
N ILE A 250 0.75 5.21 13.00
CA ILE A 250 1.33 6.52 12.73
C ILE A 250 0.46 7.19 11.67
N GLY A 251 -0.21 8.28 12.08
CA GLY A 251 -1.05 9.09 11.21
C GLY A 251 -0.28 9.66 10.02
N LEU A 252 -0.98 9.87 8.91
CA LEU A 252 -0.38 10.36 7.66
C LEU A 252 0.27 11.74 7.84
N GLU A 253 -0.29 12.56 8.72
CA GLU A 253 0.17 13.90 9.08
C GLU A 253 1.31 13.92 10.11
N GLU A 254 1.57 12.81 10.80
CA GLU A 254 2.60 12.68 11.85
C GLU A 254 4.01 12.57 11.25
N TRP A 255 4.37 13.46 10.34
CA TRP A 255 5.67 13.47 9.63
C TRP A 255 6.88 13.50 10.58
N GLN A 256 6.71 14.01 11.80
CA GLN A 256 7.74 14.00 12.84
C GLN A 256 8.10 12.58 13.32
N ARG A 257 7.21 11.61 13.11
CA ARG A 257 7.38 10.20 13.45
C ARG A 257 7.88 9.35 12.29
N MET A 258 8.36 9.97 11.21
CA MET A 258 9.06 9.27 10.13
C MET A 258 10.24 8.41 10.63
N PRO A 259 11.05 8.83 11.63
CA PRO A 259 12.07 7.96 12.22
C PRO A 259 11.49 6.68 12.84
N ASP A 260 10.32 6.75 13.48
CA ASP A 260 9.62 5.59 14.04
C ASP A 260 9.19 4.63 12.91
N MET A 261 8.63 5.15 11.82
CA MET A 261 8.26 4.33 10.64
C MET A 261 9.46 3.61 10.03
N ILE A 262 10.61 4.28 9.97
CA ILE A 262 11.87 3.69 9.48
C ILE A 262 12.31 2.56 10.41
N ASN A 263 12.30 2.80 11.73
CA ASN A 263 12.69 1.78 12.72
C ASN A 263 11.75 0.57 12.68
N LEU A 264 10.44 0.78 12.66
CA LEU A 264 9.44 -0.29 12.53
C LEU A 264 9.64 -1.12 11.26
N THR A 265 9.95 -0.45 10.13
CA THR A 265 10.25 -1.15 8.87
C THR A 265 11.54 -1.96 8.97
N ASN A 266 12.58 -1.40 9.58
CA ASN A 266 13.85 -2.11 9.77
C ASN A 266 13.67 -3.33 10.66
N ASP A 267 12.93 -3.19 11.75
CA ASP A 267 12.62 -4.28 12.69
C ASP A 267 11.78 -5.37 12.03
N TYR A 268 10.78 -4.99 11.24
CA TYR A 268 10.01 -5.94 10.43
C TYR A 268 10.90 -6.69 9.42
N MET A 269 11.88 -6.03 8.81
CA MET A 269 12.78 -6.65 7.81
C MET A 269 13.97 -7.40 8.44
N ALA A 270 14.20 -7.29 9.74
CA ALA A 270 15.37 -7.83 10.42
C ALA A 270 15.37 -9.37 10.61
N PRO A 271 14.23 -10.03 10.94
CA PRO A 271 14.16 -11.47 11.13
C PRO A 271 14.65 -12.26 9.92
N ARG A 272 15.18 -13.47 10.21
CA ARG A 272 15.73 -14.36 9.19
C ARG A 272 14.72 -14.71 8.09
N HIS A 273 13.49 -15.04 8.45
CA HIS A 273 12.45 -15.42 7.49
C HIS A 273 12.13 -14.28 6.51
N MET A 274 12.10 -13.02 6.96
CA MET A 274 11.89 -11.86 6.09
C MET A 274 13.05 -11.60 5.15
N LYS A 275 14.29 -11.81 5.61
CA LYS A 275 15.48 -11.76 4.74
C LYS A 275 15.43 -12.84 3.66
N GLU A 276 14.99 -14.05 4.02
CA GLU A 276 14.81 -15.18 3.09
C GLU A 276 13.69 -14.91 2.08
N GLU A 277 12.56 -14.36 2.51
CA GLU A 277 11.44 -13.96 1.64
C GLU A 277 11.86 -12.86 0.67
N LYS A 278 12.51 -11.80 1.15
CA LYS A 278 13.10 -10.74 0.30
C LYS A 278 14.07 -11.32 -0.73
N SER A 279 14.94 -12.25 -0.32
CA SER A 279 15.87 -12.92 -1.24
C SER A 279 15.13 -13.74 -2.30
N THR A 280 14.05 -14.43 -1.91
CA THR A 280 13.20 -15.22 -2.81
C THR A 280 12.54 -14.33 -3.86
N ILE A 281 11.93 -13.22 -3.44
CA ILE A 281 11.31 -12.23 -4.33
C ILE A 281 12.35 -11.68 -5.31
N ALA A 282 13.51 -11.26 -4.82
CA ALA A 282 14.58 -10.70 -5.66
C ALA A 282 15.06 -11.71 -6.71
N LYS A 283 15.33 -12.96 -6.31
CA LYS A 283 15.73 -14.03 -7.24
C LYS A 283 14.68 -14.30 -8.31
N GLN A 284 13.41 -14.28 -7.94
CA GLN A 284 12.29 -14.49 -8.86
C GLN A 284 12.21 -13.37 -9.90
N ILE A 285 12.32 -12.11 -9.47
CA ILE A 285 12.35 -10.95 -10.38
C ILE A 285 13.55 -11.04 -11.33
N ILE A 286 14.77 -11.26 -10.80
CA ILE A 286 16.00 -11.35 -11.61
C ILE A 286 15.90 -12.48 -12.64
N ARG A 287 15.43 -13.66 -12.24
CA ARG A 287 15.25 -14.80 -13.15
C ARG A 287 14.34 -14.45 -14.33
N LEU A 288 13.24 -13.75 -14.08
CA LEU A 288 12.29 -13.36 -15.13
C LEU A 288 12.87 -12.30 -16.07
N MET A 289 13.69 -11.39 -15.56
CA MET A 289 14.41 -10.42 -16.39
C MET A 289 15.42 -11.11 -17.32
N THR A 290 16.18 -12.08 -16.81
CA THR A 290 17.17 -12.83 -17.62
C THR A 290 16.51 -13.68 -18.72
N ILE A 291 15.35 -14.28 -18.45
CA ILE A 291 14.61 -15.07 -19.45
C ILE A 291 14.05 -14.18 -20.57
N SER A 292 13.74 -12.91 -20.26
CA SER A 292 13.11 -11.99 -21.19
C SER A 292 14.09 -11.30 -22.14
N GLN A 293 15.41 -11.45 -21.96
CA GLN A 293 16.40 -10.92 -22.91
C GLN A 293 16.57 -11.86 -24.12
N PRO A 294 16.48 -11.35 -25.36
CA PRO A 294 16.70 -12.16 -26.55
C PRO A 294 18.14 -12.69 -26.59
N ARG A 295 18.30 -13.98 -26.91
CA ARG A 295 19.61 -14.59 -27.21
C ARG A 295 20.19 -13.92 -28.45
N GLY A 296 20.95 -12.84 -28.29
CA GLY A 296 21.63 -12.20 -29.41
C GLY A 296 22.04 -10.72 -29.26
N SER A 297 21.64 -10.02 -28.21
CA SER A 297 22.16 -8.66 -27.95
C SER A 297 23.43 -8.71 -27.11
N GLU A 298 24.55 -8.18 -27.62
CA GLU A 298 25.77 -7.99 -26.84
C GLU A 298 25.49 -7.22 -25.54
N PRO A 299 26.05 -7.64 -24.39
CA PRO A 299 25.79 -7.00 -23.12
C PRO A 299 26.42 -5.60 -23.07
N ARG A 300 25.64 -4.58 -22.72
CA ARG A 300 26.17 -3.28 -22.28
C ARG A 300 26.87 -3.47 -20.93
N ASN A 301 28.11 -2.98 -20.85
CA ASN A 301 29.07 -3.20 -19.75
C ASN A 301 28.58 -2.84 -18.34
N GLU A 302 27.54 -2.01 -18.19
CA GLU A 302 27.06 -1.55 -16.88
C GLU A 302 26.15 -2.59 -16.17
N THR A 303 25.35 -3.35 -16.92
CA THR A 303 24.43 -4.37 -16.37
C THR A 303 25.12 -5.65 -15.89
N GLN A 304 26.32 -5.97 -16.39
CA GLN A 304 27.02 -7.21 -16.03
C GLN A 304 27.58 -7.19 -14.61
N SER A 305 28.06 -6.05 -14.12
CA SER A 305 28.65 -5.94 -12.77
C SER A 305 27.63 -6.23 -11.67
N GLU A 306 26.41 -5.70 -11.81
CA GLU A 306 25.32 -5.95 -10.88
C GLU A 306 24.81 -7.39 -10.99
N LEU A 307 24.56 -7.88 -12.20
CA LEU A 307 24.04 -9.25 -12.42
C LEU A 307 25.02 -10.35 -11.97
N HIS A 308 26.34 -10.15 -12.12
CA HIS A 308 27.34 -11.13 -11.67
C HIS A 308 27.42 -11.24 -10.14
N THR A 309 27.13 -10.15 -9.43
CA THR A 309 27.04 -10.15 -7.96
C THR A 309 25.84 -10.98 -7.47
N TYR A 310 24.73 -11.00 -8.21
CA TYR A 310 23.51 -11.73 -7.83
C TYR A 310 23.46 -13.20 -8.29
N ALA A 311 24.22 -13.58 -9.31
CA ALA A 311 24.26 -14.95 -9.83
C ALA A 311 24.76 -15.98 -8.78
N ASN A 312 25.57 -15.55 -7.81
CA ASN A 312 26.11 -16.41 -6.75
C ASN A 312 25.09 -16.82 -5.67
N LEU A 313 23.84 -16.34 -5.73
CA LEU A 313 22.80 -16.65 -4.73
C LEU A 313 21.87 -17.81 -5.12
N LEU A 314 22.06 -18.44 -6.29
CA LEU A 314 21.17 -19.47 -6.84
C LEU A 314 21.44 -20.87 -6.25
N ALA A 315 21.18 -21.05 -4.96
CA ALA A 315 20.85 -22.37 -4.42
C ALA A 315 19.35 -22.66 -4.61
N PRO A 316 18.93 -23.92 -4.86
CA PRO A 316 17.51 -24.26 -4.96
C PRO A 316 16.77 -23.89 -3.66
N PRO A 317 15.52 -23.37 -3.74
CA PRO A 317 14.77 -23.01 -2.54
C PRO A 317 14.49 -24.26 -1.70
N PRO A 318 14.60 -24.19 -0.36
CA PRO A 318 14.09 -25.24 0.50
C PRO A 318 12.55 -25.33 0.39
N PRO A 319 11.95 -26.50 0.65
CA PRO A 319 10.49 -26.64 0.67
C PRO A 319 9.88 -25.69 1.71
N ILE A 320 8.77 -25.04 1.31
CA ILE A 320 8.02 -24.07 2.12
C ILE A 320 7.54 -24.75 3.40
N ALA A 321 7.94 -24.24 4.56
CA ALA A 321 7.38 -24.66 5.84
C ALA A 321 5.91 -24.23 5.87
N THR A 322 5.01 -25.21 5.98
CA THR A 322 3.60 -24.96 6.28
C THR A 322 3.53 -24.50 7.73
N ILE A 323 3.22 -23.22 7.97
CA ILE A 323 2.96 -22.73 9.32
C ILE A 323 1.56 -23.23 9.70
N GLU A 324 1.50 -24.31 10.45
CA GLU A 324 0.28 -24.78 11.08
C GLU A 324 -0.06 -23.82 12.24
N TYR A 325 -1.14 -23.07 12.10
CA TYR A 325 -1.75 -22.37 13.22
C TYR A 325 -2.40 -23.40 14.14
N THR A 326 -1.72 -23.74 15.24
CA THR A 326 -2.35 -24.49 16.33
C THR A 326 -3.37 -23.58 17.01
N GLN A 327 -4.64 -23.78 16.69
CA GLN A 327 -5.73 -23.32 17.54
C GLN A 327 -5.67 -24.11 18.84
N THR A 328 -5.22 -23.48 19.93
CA THR A 328 -5.44 -24.02 21.27
C THR A 328 -6.94 -23.94 21.57
N GLN A 329 -7.64 -25.05 21.41
CA GLN A 329 -8.99 -25.23 21.95
C GLN A 329 -8.91 -25.19 23.48
N GLY A 330 -9.84 -24.46 24.09
CA GLY A 330 -10.01 -24.45 25.55
C GLY A 330 -10.51 -25.78 26.08
N GLY A 331 -10.09 -26.10 27.31
CA GLY A 331 -10.56 -27.23 28.10
C GLY A 331 -9.48 -27.67 29.08
N ASP A 332 -9.60 -27.26 30.34
CA ASP A 332 -9.64 -28.17 31.48
C ASP A 332 -9.54 -27.40 32.81
N GLU A 333 -10.64 -27.47 33.58
CA GLU A 333 -10.67 -27.18 35.02
C GLU A 333 -9.69 -28.10 35.77
N PRO A 334 -9.07 -27.64 36.86
CA PRO A 334 -8.59 -28.54 37.89
C PRO A 334 -9.56 -28.56 39.07
N THR A 335 -10.30 -29.66 39.17
CA THR A 335 -10.83 -30.19 40.43
C THR A 335 -9.67 -30.41 41.43
N VAL A 336 -9.72 -29.80 42.61
CA VAL A 336 -8.87 -30.19 43.75
C VAL A 336 -9.72 -30.30 45.02
N ASP A 337 -10.05 -31.57 45.30
CA ASP A 337 -9.96 -32.34 46.53
C ASP A 337 -10.31 -31.73 47.92
N SER A 338 -11.07 -32.54 48.65
CA SER A 338 -11.56 -32.34 50.00
C SER A 338 -10.76 -33.22 50.99
N SER A 339 -10.14 -32.64 52.03
CA SER A 339 -10.15 -33.23 53.39
C SER A 339 -9.41 -32.39 54.45
N ALA A 340 -10.03 -32.34 55.65
CA ALA A 340 -9.53 -31.98 56.98
C ALA A 340 -9.03 -30.52 57.18
N GLY A 341 -9.76 -29.62 57.85
CA GLY A 341 -10.10 -29.62 59.29
C GLY A 341 -9.37 -28.41 59.90
N THR A 342 -10.00 -27.36 60.43
CA THR A 342 -10.65 -27.25 61.75
C THR A 342 -11.35 -25.88 61.86
N TYR A 343 -12.59 -25.85 62.37
CA TYR A 343 -13.29 -24.68 62.96
C TYR A 343 -12.70 -24.32 64.35
N PRO A 344 -13.14 -23.27 65.11
CA PRO A 344 -14.11 -22.16 64.88
C PRO A 344 -13.59 -20.78 65.44
N PRO A 345 -14.41 -19.75 65.77
CA PRO A 345 -15.52 -19.11 65.05
C PRO A 345 -15.54 -17.54 65.13
N ASP A 346 -16.58 -16.96 64.53
CA ASP A 346 -17.36 -15.75 64.89
C ASP A 346 -16.72 -14.35 64.90
N THR A 347 -17.24 -13.43 64.08
CA THR A 347 -18.30 -12.49 64.51
C THR A 347 -18.69 -11.51 63.39
N ASP A 348 -20.00 -11.27 63.34
CA ASP A 348 -20.77 -10.16 62.76
C ASP A 348 -20.02 -8.87 62.38
N THR A 349 -20.39 -8.20 61.28
CA THR A 349 -21.43 -7.13 61.27
C THR A 349 -21.57 -6.43 59.90
N ALA A 350 -22.82 -6.33 59.46
CA ALA A 350 -23.52 -5.15 58.91
C ALA A 350 -22.93 -4.28 57.77
N ALA A 351 -23.69 -4.28 56.66
CA ALA A 351 -24.31 -3.10 56.00
C ALA A 351 -23.46 -1.85 55.73
N HIS A 352 -23.24 -1.53 54.45
CA HIS A 352 -24.11 -0.61 53.69
C HIS A 352 -23.75 -0.58 52.19
#